data_AF-A0A355HCM1-F1
#
_entry.id   AF-A0A355HCM1-F1
#
_cell.length_a   1.000
_cell.length_b   1.000
_cell.length_c   1.000
_cell.angle_alpha   90.00
_cell.angle_beta   90.00
_cell.angle_gamma   90.00
#
_symmetry.space_group_name_H-M   'P 1'
#
loop_
_entity.id
_entity.type
_entity.pdbx_description
1 polymer ?
#
loop_
_entity_poly.entity_id
_entity_poly.type
_entity_poly.pdbx_seq_one_letter_code
_entity_poly.pdbx_strand_id
1 'polypeptide(L)'
;GDSGLLNAQPLVFRYTGGRVAVAHNGNLVNAKRLRSQLERQGSIFQTNSDTEVVPHLIARSGPPIEQAIQDALRMIEGAYA
;
A
#
# COMPACT_ATOMS: atom_id res chain seq x y z
N GLY A 1 9.88 -5.14 -11.70
CA GLY A 1 8.51 -5.54 -11.38
C GLY A 1 8.41 -7.03 -11.54
N ASP A 2 7.99 -7.73 -10.48
CA ASP A 2 7.76 -9.17 -10.51
C ASP A 2 6.39 -9.47 -11.13
N SER A 3 6.35 -10.33 -12.14
CA SER A 3 5.18 -10.60 -12.99
C SER A 3 4.34 -11.77 -12.44
N GLY A 4 3.98 -11.72 -11.16
CA GLY A 4 3.08 -12.69 -10.55
C GLY A 4 1.61 -12.32 -10.76
N LEU A 5 0.74 -13.32 -10.97
CA LEU A 5 -0.73 -13.15 -11.02
C LEU A 5 -1.31 -12.41 -9.80
N LEU A 6 -0.65 -12.52 -8.64
CA LEU A 6 -1.00 -11.82 -7.39
C LEU A 6 -0.66 -10.33 -7.40
N ASN A 7 0.19 -9.89 -8.32
CA ASN A 7 0.59 -8.49 -8.50
C ASN A 7 -0.29 -7.78 -9.54
N ALA A 8 -1.28 -8.47 -10.11
CA ALA A 8 -2.22 -7.91 -11.07
C ALA A 8 -3.06 -6.83 -10.40
N GLN A 9 -2.92 -5.60 -10.87
CA GLN A 9 -3.68 -4.45 -10.40
C GLN A 9 -5.05 -4.40 -11.09
N PRO A 10 -6.08 -3.79 -10.46
CA PRO A 10 -6.04 -3.10 -9.17
C PRO A 10 -6.06 -4.06 -7.98
N LEU A 11 -5.25 -3.76 -6.95
CA LEU A 11 -5.29 -4.50 -5.69
C LEU A 11 -6.45 -3.94 -4.84
N VAL A 12 -7.37 -4.81 -4.43
CA VAL A 12 -8.58 -4.44 -3.68
C VAL A 12 -8.44 -4.81 -2.20
N PHE A 13 -8.59 -3.83 -1.32
CA PHE A 13 -8.47 -3.99 0.13
C PHE A 13 -9.76 -3.59 0.84
N ARG A 14 -10.02 -4.27 1.96
CA ARG A 14 -11.08 -3.91 2.91
C ARG A 14 -10.44 -3.26 4.13
N TYR A 15 -10.98 -2.11 4.54
CA TYR A 15 -10.62 -1.43 5.77
C TYR A 15 -11.90 -1.04 6.51
N THR A 16 -11.78 -0.50 7.72
CA THR A 16 -12.91 -0.18 8.60
C THR A 16 -13.93 0.78 7.97
N GLY A 17 -13.54 1.59 6.99
CA GLY A 17 -14.41 2.54 6.28
C GLY A 17 -14.98 2.03 4.95
N GLY A 18 -14.69 0.80 4.51
CA GLY A 18 -15.21 0.24 3.26
C GLY A 18 -14.19 -0.51 2.42
N ARG A 19 -14.31 -0.39 1.09
CA ARG A 19 -13.40 -1.02 0.11
C ARG A 19 -12.61 0.04 -0.64
N VAL A 20 -11.31 -0.18 -0.81
CA VAL A 20 -10.42 0.66 -1.62
C VAL A 20 -9.74 -0.21 -2.66
N ALA A 21 -9.73 0.25 -3.91
CA ALA A 21 -8.94 -0.35 -4.98
C ALA A 21 -7.76 0.56 -5.27
N VAL A 22 -6.55 0.01 -5.28
CA VAL A 22 -5.31 0.73 -5.56
C VAL A 22 -4.67 0.17 -6.82
N ALA A 23 -4.44 1.05 -7.79
CA ALA A 23 -3.53 0.82 -8.89
C ALA A 23 -2.37 1.81 -8.76
N HIS A 24 -1.18 1.37 -9.10
CA HIS A 24 0.07 2.11 -8.97
C HIS A 24 0.92 1.81 -10.21
N ASN A 25 1.24 2.82 -10.99
CA ASN A 25 2.21 2.65 -12.07
C ASN A 25 3.51 3.38 -11.71
N GLY A 26 4.52 2.62 -11.29
CA GLY A 26 5.81 3.20 -10.90
C GLY A 26 6.68 2.26 -10.08
N ASN A 27 7.61 2.86 -9.33
CA ASN A 27 8.52 2.13 -8.43
C ASN A 27 8.64 2.87 -7.10
N LEU A 28 8.20 2.23 -6.03
CA LEU A 28 8.28 2.75 -4.67
C LEU A 28 9.66 2.41 -4.09
N VAL A 29 10.58 3.37 -4.12
CA VAL A 29 11.99 3.18 -3.74
C VAL A 29 12.13 2.76 -2.28
N ASN A 30 11.25 3.27 -1.41
CA ASN A 30 11.24 2.96 0.01
C ASN A 30 10.26 1.84 0.42
N ALA A 31 9.63 1.13 -0.53
CA ALA A 31 8.63 0.09 -0.22
C ALA A 31 9.17 -1.01 0.70
N LYS A 32 10.40 -1.51 0.48
CA LYS A 32 11.01 -2.52 1.36
C LYS A 32 11.13 -2.04 2.81
N ARG A 33 11.56 -0.79 3.01
CA ARG A 33 11.68 -0.18 4.35
C ARG A 33 10.32 -0.09 5.03
N LEU A 34 9.32 0.39 4.30
CA LEU A 34 7.95 0.54 4.80
C LEU A 34 7.31 -0.82 5.11
N ARG A 35 7.48 -1.82 4.23
CA ARG A 35 7.03 -3.20 4.44
C ARG A 35 7.59 -3.76 5.75
N SER A 36 8.91 -3.71 5.95
CA SER A 36 9.51 -4.21 7.18
C SER A 36 9.04 -3.47 8.44
N GLN A 37 8.73 -2.17 8.33
CA GLN A 37 8.12 -1.42 9.45
C GLN A 37 6.71 -1.92 9.76
N LEU A 38 5.89 -2.11 8.73
CA LEU A 38 4.51 -2.58 8.84
C LEU A 38 4.43 -4.03 9.35
N GLU A 39 5.30 -4.92 8.88
CA GLU A 39 5.41 -6.30 9.37
C GLU A 39 5.76 -6.34 10.86
N ARG A 40 6.72 -5.51 11.31
CA ARG A 40 7.04 -5.36 12.75
C ARG A 40 5.87 -4.84 13.60
N GLN A 41 4.90 -4.21 12.97
CA GLN A 41 3.70 -3.67 13.61
C GLN A 41 2.49 -4.62 13.45
N GLY A 42 2.70 -5.83 12.95
CA GLY A 42 1.67 -6.86 12.84
C GLY A 42 0.91 -6.88 11.50
N SER A 43 1.35 -6.12 10.50
CA SER A 43 0.78 -6.22 9.15
C SER A 43 1.20 -7.50 8.45
N ILE A 44 0.24 -8.23 7.90
CA ILE A 44 0.48 -9.44 7.10
C ILE A 44 0.28 -9.08 5.63
N PHE A 45 1.35 -9.22 4.85
CA PHE A 45 1.33 -9.02 3.40
C PHE A 45 1.05 -10.35 2.70
N GLN A 46 0.17 -10.34 1.70
CA GLN A 46 -0.20 -11.52 0.93
C GLN A 46 0.57 -11.66 -0.38
N THR A 47 1.26 -10.60 -0.81
CA THR A 47 2.01 -10.54 -2.06
C THR A 47 3.42 -10.03 -1.83
N ASN A 48 4.28 -10.19 -2.83
CA ASN A 48 5.59 -9.52 -2.88
C ASN A 48 5.53 -8.17 -3.62
N SER A 49 4.33 -7.68 -3.94
CA SER A 49 4.14 -6.43 -4.65
C SER A 49 4.47 -5.24 -3.74
N ASP A 50 5.33 -4.35 -4.23
CA ASP A 50 5.56 -3.04 -3.60
C ASP A 50 4.26 -2.23 -3.46
N THR A 51 3.27 -2.51 -4.33
CA THR A 51 1.96 -1.85 -4.33
C THR A 51 1.15 -2.15 -3.07
N GLU A 52 1.38 -3.31 -2.42
CA GLU A 52 0.65 -3.69 -1.21
C GLU A 52 1.03 -2.84 0.00
N VAL A 53 2.14 -2.09 -0.04
CA VAL A 53 2.50 -1.17 1.05
C VAL A 53 1.47 -0.04 1.20
N VAL A 54 1.00 0.52 0.09
CA VAL A 54 0.03 1.64 0.07
C VAL A 54 -1.24 1.39 0.89
N PRO A 55 -2.00 0.31 0.65
CA PRO A 55 -3.23 0.00 1.40
C PRO A 55 -2.97 -0.28 2.89
N HIS A 56 -1.83 -0.86 3.26
CA HIS A 56 -1.47 -1.03 4.67
C HIS A 56 -1.22 0.31 5.36
N LEU A 57 -0.62 1.29 4.66
CA LEU A 57 -0.46 2.66 5.18
C LEU A 57 -1.83 3.36 5.32
N ILE A 58 -2.71 3.23 4.33
CA ILE A 58 -4.07 3.79 4.35
C ILE A 58 -4.87 3.20 5.52
N ALA A 59 -4.89 1.87 5.64
CA ALA A 59 -5.63 1.17 6.69
C ALA A 59 -5.18 1.58 8.10
N ARG A 60 -3.91 1.96 8.24
CA ARG A 60 -3.34 2.37 9.52
C ARG A 60 -3.64 3.81 9.91
N SER A 61 -3.71 4.75 8.95
CA SER A 61 -4.08 6.13 9.27
C SER A 61 -5.53 6.23 9.75
N GLY A 62 -6.42 5.36 9.25
CA GLY A 62 -7.82 5.31 9.69
C GLY A 62 -8.69 6.38 9.03
N PRO A 63 -9.99 6.48 9.36
CA PRO A 63 -10.88 7.46 8.74
C PRO A 63 -10.54 8.91 9.17
N PRO A 64 -10.75 9.93 8.31
CA PRO A 64 -11.37 9.85 6.98
C PRO A 64 -10.40 9.38 5.89
N ILE A 65 -10.94 8.76 4.85
CA ILE A 65 -10.14 8.10 3.79
C ILE A 65 -9.24 9.07 3.02
N GLU A 66 -9.69 10.30 2.81
CA GLU A 66 -8.88 11.32 2.11
C GLU A 66 -7.61 11.65 2.91
N GLN A 67 -7.72 11.77 4.23
CA GLN A 67 -6.58 12.02 5.10
C GLN A 67 -5.64 10.80 5.11
N ALA A 68 -6.20 9.59 5.19
CA ALA A 68 -5.41 8.37 5.15
C ALA A 68 -4.63 8.20 3.84
N ILE A 69 -5.23 8.57 2.71
CA ILE A 69 -4.54 8.58 1.43
C ILE A 69 -3.43 9.63 1.43
N GLN A 70 -3.69 10.84 1.90
CA GLN A 70 -2.66 11.89 1.99
C GLN A 70 -1.48 11.47 2.87
N ASP A 71 -1.74 10.86 4.02
CA ASP A 71 -0.70 10.39 4.94
C ASP A 71 0.11 9.24 4.33
N ALA A 72 -0.55 8.31 3.65
CA ALA A 72 0.12 7.25 2.92
C ALA A 72 1.05 7.82 1.84
N LEU A 73 0.56 8.77 1.03
CA LEU A 73 1.34 9.42 -0.04
C LEU A 73 2.55 10.21 0.50
N ARG A 74 2.45 10.81 1.68
CA ARG A 74 3.57 11.50 2.35
C ARG A 74 4.68 10.55 2.80
N MET A 75 4.36 9.29 3.07
CA MET A 75 5.34 8.29 3.49
C MET A 75 6.03 7.58 2.33
N ILE A 76 5.46 7.63 1.13
CA ILE A 76 5.96 6.93 -0.05
C ILE A 76 6.99 7.78 -0.78
N GLU A 77 8.14 7.19 -1.10
CA GLU A 77 9.21 7.83 -1.87
C GLU A 77 9.40 7.07 -3.19
N GLY A 78 9.50 7.80 -4.29
CA GLY A 78 9.74 7.23 -5.63
C GLY A 78 8.93 7.90 -6.72
N ALA A 79 8.89 7.26 -7.89
CA ALA A 79 8.02 7.66 -8.98
C ALA A 79 6.74 6.83 -8.92
N TYR A 80 5.59 7.50 -8.83
CA TYR A 80 4.28 6.86 -8.88
C TYR A 80 3.27 7.81 -9.55
N ALA A 81 2.33 7.23 -10.29
CA ALA A 81 1.18 7.89 -10.92
C ALA A 81 -0.10 7.12 -10.59
#